data_AF-A0A954QFP3-F1
#
_entry.id   AF-A0A954QFP3-F1
#
_cell.length_a   1.000
_cell.length_b   1.000
_cell.length_c   1.000
_cell.angle_alpha   90.00
_cell.angle_beta   90.00
_cell.angle_gamma   90.00
#
_symmetry.space_group_name_H-M   'P 1'
#
loop_
_entity.id
_entity.type
_entity.pdbx_description
1 polymer ?
#
loop_
_entity_poly.entity_id
_entity_poly.type
_entity_poly.pdbx_seq_one_letter_code
_entity_poly.pdbx_strand_id
1 'polypeptide(L)'
;MIAWNSVLPAAIELLPAITVRVTTLIAIAWCLEFALRRVNPRWRILLWRMTAVCMPMVVVLTTLAPAISWRVLPLTNPETAREVKGIQYKEVQGDDGIATRTDLNATVVQAFPRRTTSDSSSLEAVPIERAPEAEVPLTIPANQVDRREAVEIVSRPFPWQACALYTWIGGALAMLLRTALGFRQLARIVAQSKSAPASVRAVASEFAGIQGIHRVIDVRESAATVAPCTVGIFCPVVLLPPVMCRDDECQDARPTLAHELSHLVGHDLIWNVILEIITAVWWLHPLAW
;
A
#
# COMPACT_ATOMS: atom_id res chain seq x y z
N MET A 1 -4.77 22.34 6.30
CA MET A 1 -5.63 21.15 6.32
C MET A 1 -5.25 20.31 5.12
N ILE A 2 -4.44 19.25 5.32
CA ILE A 2 -3.84 18.47 4.23
C ILE A 2 -4.97 17.71 3.52
N ALA A 3 -5.09 17.89 2.21
CA ALA A 3 -6.15 17.32 1.40
C ALA A 3 -6.01 15.79 1.29
N TRP A 4 -6.61 15.05 2.22
CA TRP A 4 -6.62 13.59 2.21
C TRP A 4 -7.24 12.98 0.93
N ASN A 5 -8.07 13.74 0.21
CA ASN A 5 -8.70 13.29 -1.05
C ASN A 5 -7.72 13.00 -2.18
N SER A 6 -6.51 13.57 -2.20
CA SER A 6 -5.51 13.28 -3.23
C SER A 6 -4.51 12.18 -2.84
N VAL A 7 -4.43 11.83 -1.56
CA VAL A 7 -3.42 10.86 -1.05
C VAL A 7 -3.90 9.41 -1.22
N LEU A 8 -5.18 9.15 -0.97
CA LEU A 8 -5.78 7.82 -1.11
C LEU A 8 -5.66 7.24 -2.54
N PRO A 9 -6.00 7.97 -3.63
CA PRO A 9 -5.88 7.41 -4.98
C PRO A 9 -4.42 7.12 -5.36
N ALA A 10 -3.48 8.02 -5.05
CA ALA A 10 -2.06 7.82 -5.32
C ALA A 10 -1.47 6.62 -4.54
N ALA A 11 -1.88 6.43 -3.29
CA ALA A 11 -1.45 5.28 -2.50
C ALA A 11 -1.95 3.95 -3.09
N ILE A 12 -3.19 3.91 -3.58
CA ILE A 12 -3.79 2.72 -4.20
C ILE A 12 -3.05 2.32 -5.48
N GLU A 13 -2.63 3.28 -6.30
CA GLU A 13 -1.84 3.00 -7.51
C GLU A 13 -0.46 2.40 -7.21
N LEU A 14 0.13 2.73 -6.06
CA LEU A 14 1.42 2.20 -5.64
C LEU A 14 1.34 0.82 -4.98
N LEU A 15 0.16 0.39 -4.52
CA LEU A 15 -0.02 -0.89 -3.81
C LEU A 15 0.51 -2.11 -4.60
N PRO A 16 0.20 -2.31 -5.89
CA PRO A 16 0.71 -3.45 -6.65
C PRO A 16 2.24 -3.44 -6.79
N ALA A 17 2.83 -2.26 -6.96
CA ALA A 17 4.29 -2.14 -7.04
C ALA A 17 4.96 -2.47 -5.69
N ILE A 18 4.36 -2.03 -4.58
CA ILE A 18 4.83 -2.33 -3.23
C ILE A 18 4.73 -3.83 -2.94
N THR A 19 3.59 -4.46 -3.23
CA THR A 19 3.41 -5.89 -2.97
C THR A 19 4.41 -6.71 -3.76
N VAL A 20 4.58 -6.46 -5.07
CA VAL A 20 5.57 -7.18 -5.88
C VAL A 20 6.97 -7.04 -5.30
N ARG A 21 7.42 -5.82 -4.96
CA ARG A 21 8.76 -5.59 -4.39
C ARG A 21 8.95 -6.31 -3.06
N VAL A 22 7.95 -6.26 -2.18
CA VAL A 22 8.00 -6.96 -0.88
C VAL A 22 7.99 -8.48 -1.08
N THR A 23 7.16 -9.01 -1.98
CA THR A 23 7.14 -10.44 -2.31
C THR A 23 8.48 -10.89 -2.88
N THR A 24 9.11 -10.13 -3.79
CA THR A 24 10.44 -10.43 -4.31
C THR A 24 11.49 -10.45 -3.20
N LEU A 25 11.46 -9.47 -2.29
CA LEU A 25 12.38 -9.41 -1.16
C LEU A 25 12.22 -10.63 -0.23
N ILE A 26 10.98 -10.98 0.12
CA ILE A 26 10.69 -12.15 0.97
C ILE A 26 11.10 -13.45 0.25
N ALA A 27 10.86 -13.57 -1.06
CA ALA A 27 11.25 -14.75 -1.83
C ALA A 27 12.78 -14.93 -1.90
N ILE A 28 13.52 -13.84 -2.07
CA ILE A 28 14.99 -13.85 -2.00
C ILE A 28 15.45 -14.29 -0.60
N ALA A 29 14.82 -13.75 0.45
CA ALA A 29 15.13 -14.16 1.82
C ALA A 29 14.90 -15.66 2.05
N TRP A 30 13.79 -16.22 1.57
CA TRP A 30 13.54 -17.67 1.63
C TRP A 30 14.57 -18.50 0.85
N CYS A 31 15.00 -18.03 -0.32
CA CYS A 31 16.04 -18.70 -1.11
C CYS A 31 17.40 -18.70 -0.40
N LEU A 32 17.79 -17.55 0.17
CA LEU A 32 19.00 -17.41 0.97
C LEU A 32 18.94 -18.25 2.24
N GLU A 33 17.79 -18.27 2.92
CA GLU A 33 17.55 -19.13 4.07
C GLU A 33 17.78 -20.59 3.71
N PHE A 34 17.21 -21.06 2.57
CA PHE A 34 17.40 -22.42 2.07
C PHE A 34 18.88 -22.75 1.81
N ALA A 35 19.62 -21.84 1.17
CA ALA A 35 21.05 -21.99 0.93
C ALA A 35 21.87 -22.02 2.23
N LEU A 36 21.46 -21.23 3.23
CA LEU A 36 22.13 -21.11 4.53
C LEU A 36 21.74 -22.20 5.54
N ARG A 37 20.80 -23.11 5.20
CA ARG A 37 20.35 -24.18 6.12
C ARG A 37 21.48 -25.07 6.65
N ARG A 38 22.57 -25.21 5.90
CA ARG A 38 23.74 -26.03 6.28
C ARG A 38 24.90 -25.23 6.89
N VAL A 39 24.75 -23.91 7.02
CA VAL A 39 25.80 -22.99 7.49
C VAL A 39 25.50 -22.56 8.93
N ASN A 40 26.45 -21.88 9.58
CA ASN A 40 26.32 -21.33 10.93
C ASN A 40 24.96 -20.60 11.15
N PRO A 41 24.21 -20.92 12.22
CA PRO A 41 22.88 -20.34 12.51
C PRO A 41 22.84 -18.80 12.59
N ARG A 42 23.98 -18.16 12.90
CA ARG A 42 24.11 -16.70 12.98
C ARG A 42 23.76 -15.98 11.67
N TRP A 43 24.05 -16.58 10.53
CA TRP A 43 23.74 -15.98 9.23
C TRP A 43 22.25 -15.91 8.96
N ARG A 44 21.50 -16.91 9.43
CA ARG A 44 20.03 -16.94 9.34
C ARG A 44 19.41 -15.83 10.18
N ILE A 45 19.90 -15.66 11.42
CA ILE A 45 19.44 -14.57 12.29
C ILE A 45 19.73 -13.22 11.64
N LEU A 46 20.94 -13.00 11.11
CA LEU A 46 21.29 -11.76 10.42
C LEU A 46 20.38 -11.52 9.20
N LEU A 47 20.14 -12.55 8.38
CA LEU A 47 19.28 -12.47 7.21
C LEU A 47 17.88 -11.98 7.58
N TRP A 48 17.22 -12.62 8.55
CA TRP A 48 15.86 -12.23 8.95
C TRP A 48 15.80 -10.83 9.58
N ARG A 49 16.83 -10.43 10.33
CA ARG A 49 16.95 -9.06 10.84
C ARG A 49 17.07 -8.03 9.71
N MET A 50 17.89 -8.32 8.70
CA MET A 50 18.02 -7.45 7.53
C MET A 50 16.72 -7.37 6.72
N THR A 51 16.05 -8.51 6.50
CA THR A 51 14.74 -8.56 5.82
C THR A 51 13.70 -7.73 6.56
N ALA A 52 13.65 -7.84 7.90
CA ALA A 52 12.73 -7.07 8.74
C ALA A 52 12.94 -5.56 8.64
N VAL A 53 14.19 -5.09 8.49
CA VAL A 53 14.51 -3.67 8.29
C VAL A 53 14.24 -3.23 6.84
N CYS A 54 14.57 -4.07 5.86
CA CYS A 54 14.44 -3.72 4.45
C CYS A 54 12.97 -3.60 4.02
N MET A 55 12.07 -4.38 4.60
CA MET A 55 10.65 -4.35 4.20
C MET A 55 9.97 -2.98 4.39
N PRO A 56 9.98 -2.34 5.59
CA PRO A 56 9.43 -1.00 5.74
C PRO A 56 10.22 0.03 4.91
N MET A 57 11.54 -0.15 4.74
CA MET A 57 12.36 0.73 3.91
C MET A 57 11.93 0.71 2.43
N VAL A 58 11.59 -0.46 1.86
CA VAL A 58 11.07 -0.58 0.49
C VAL A 58 9.73 0.14 0.34
N VAL A 59 8.84 0.03 1.34
CA VAL A 59 7.55 0.76 1.34
C VAL A 59 7.80 2.27 1.34
N VAL A 60 8.66 2.75 2.24
CA VAL A 60 8.99 4.18 2.38
C VAL A 60 9.68 4.74 1.14
N LEU A 61 10.67 4.03 0.58
CA LEU A 61 11.33 4.46 -0.65
C LEU A 61 10.38 4.49 -1.83
N THR A 62 9.41 3.57 -1.90
CA THR A 62 8.42 3.55 -2.98
C THR A 62 7.44 4.73 -2.89
N THR A 63 7.03 5.11 -1.68
CA THR A 63 6.13 6.25 -1.47
C THR A 63 6.84 7.61 -1.59
N LEU A 64 8.15 7.66 -1.31
CA LEU A 64 8.96 8.88 -1.43
C LEU A 64 9.62 9.05 -2.81
N ALA A 65 9.76 7.98 -3.60
CA ALA A 65 10.32 8.04 -4.96
C ALA A 65 9.72 9.13 -5.87
N PRO A 66 8.40 9.39 -5.91
CA PRO A 66 7.86 10.47 -6.74
C PRO A 66 8.26 11.89 -6.27
N ALA A 67 8.71 12.07 -5.02
CA ALA A 67 9.26 13.35 -4.54
C ALA A 67 10.71 13.58 -5.02
N ILE A 68 11.43 12.51 -5.34
CA ILE A 68 12.78 12.54 -5.90
C ILE A 68 12.65 12.41 -7.42
N SER A 69 12.07 13.43 -8.06
CA SER A 69 12.19 13.57 -9.52
C SER A 69 13.52 14.24 -9.82
N TRP A 70 14.52 13.45 -10.18
CA TRP A 70 15.70 14.01 -10.83
C TRP A 70 15.22 14.63 -12.14
N ARG A 71 15.12 15.96 -12.20
CA ARG A 71 14.84 16.70 -13.44
C ARG A 71 16.04 16.51 -14.36
N VAL A 72 16.06 15.40 -15.09
CA VAL A 72 16.91 15.28 -16.27
C VAL A 72 16.39 16.36 -17.24
N LEU A 73 17.23 17.34 -17.59
CA LEU A 73 16.91 18.27 -18.68
C LEU A 73 16.47 17.41 -19.88
N PRO A 74 15.33 17.71 -20.53
CA PRO A 74 15.01 17.03 -21.77
C PRO A 74 16.19 17.24 -22.72
N LEU A 75 16.78 16.13 -23.19
CA LEU A 75 17.69 16.16 -24.31
C LEU A 75 16.98 16.95 -25.40
N THR A 76 17.58 18.08 -25.79
CA THR A 76 17.02 18.97 -26.81
C THR A 76 16.70 18.11 -28.02
N ASN A 77 15.41 17.84 -28.25
CA ASN A 77 14.99 17.17 -29.47
C ASN A 77 15.42 18.10 -30.61
N PRO A 78 16.19 17.65 -31.61
CA PRO A 78 16.61 18.50 -32.72
C PRO A 78 15.43 19.16 -33.47
N GLU A 79 14.21 18.69 -33.27
CA GLU A 79 12.98 19.33 -33.77
C GLU A 79 12.67 20.68 -33.10
N THR A 80 12.81 20.81 -31.77
CA THR A 80 12.60 22.11 -31.09
C THR A 80 13.73 23.10 -31.37
N ALA A 81 14.95 22.62 -31.67
CA ALA A 81 16.04 23.46 -32.16
C ALA A 81 15.78 24.00 -33.59
N ARG A 82 14.97 23.30 -34.40
CA ARG A 82 14.52 23.79 -35.72
C ARG A 82 13.42 24.84 -35.60
N GLU A 83 12.51 24.69 -34.65
CA GLU A 83 11.39 25.62 -34.46
C GLU A 83 11.86 27.01 -33.99
N VAL A 84 12.90 27.08 -33.15
CA VAL A 84 13.48 28.37 -32.72
C VAL A 84 14.25 29.09 -33.84
N LYS A 85 14.68 28.38 -34.90
CA LYS A 85 15.25 29.00 -36.12
C LYS A 85 14.18 29.59 -37.06
N GLY A 86 12.89 29.37 -36.81
CA GLY A 86 11.78 29.83 -37.63
C GLY A 86 11.31 31.27 -37.37
N ILE A 87 11.91 31.98 -36.40
CA ILE A 87 11.59 33.40 -36.18
C ILE A 87 12.27 34.22 -37.28
N GLN A 88 11.60 34.31 -38.43
CA GLN A 88 11.92 35.24 -39.51
C GLN A 88 11.68 36.68 -39.01
N TYR A 89 12.75 37.46 -39.00
CA TYR A 89 12.74 38.91 -38.83
C TYR A 89 11.99 39.52 -40.02
N LYS A 90 10.86 40.17 -39.75
CA LYS A 90 10.13 40.97 -40.74
C LYS A 90 10.94 42.22 -41.04
N GLU A 91 11.63 42.22 -42.18
CA GLU A 91 12.32 43.38 -42.71
C GLU A 91 11.27 44.47 -43.01
N VAL A 92 11.27 45.52 -42.20
CA VAL A 92 10.45 46.71 -42.43
C VAL A 92 11.16 47.51 -43.51
N GLN A 93 10.78 47.28 -44.76
CA GLN A 93 11.21 48.11 -45.87
C GLN A 93 10.29 49.33 -45.95
N GLY A 94 10.89 50.49 -45.65
CA GLY A 94 10.24 51.79 -45.68
C GLY A 94 9.79 52.18 -47.08
N ASP A 95 8.59 52.75 -47.07
CA ASP A 95 7.97 53.74 -47.96
C ASP A 95 8.87 54.30 -49.09
N ASP A 96 8.36 54.22 -50.32
CA ASP A 96 8.32 55.34 -51.26
C ASP A 96 7.31 55.05 -52.38
N GLY A 97 6.09 55.56 -52.19
CA GLY A 97 5.28 56.20 -53.23
C GLY A 97 4.76 55.38 -54.43
N ILE A 98 3.44 55.17 -54.47
CA ILE A 98 2.50 55.93 -55.32
C ILE A 98 1.12 55.26 -55.24
N ALA A 99 0.13 56.10 -55.02
CA ALA A 99 -1.27 55.80 -54.77
C ALA A 99 -1.97 55.04 -55.90
N THR A 100 -2.88 54.13 -55.54
CA THR A 100 -4.20 54.08 -56.18
C THR A 100 -5.24 53.54 -55.19
N ARG A 101 -6.09 54.45 -54.73
CA ARG A 101 -7.30 54.20 -53.95
C ARG A 101 -8.43 53.99 -54.94
N THR A 102 -9.01 52.79 -54.99
CA THR A 102 -10.33 52.60 -55.59
C THR A 102 -11.10 51.53 -54.82
N ASP A 103 -11.97 52.01 -53.93
CA ASP A 103 -13.12 51.27 -53.42
C ASP A 103 -14.00 50.81 -54.60
N LEU A 104 -14.56 49.59 -54.55
CA LEU A 104 -15.83 49.24 -55.22
C LEU A 104 -16.34 47.86 -54.76
N ASN A 105 -17.44 47.89 -54.01
CA ASN A 105 -18.38 46.78 -53.78
C ASN A 105 -18.99 46.28 -55.11
N ALA A 106 -19.24 44.96 -55.26
CA ALA A 106 -20.43 44.41 -55.95
C ALA A 106 -20.51 42.86 -55.89
N THR A 107 -21.43 42.35 -55.06
CA THR A 107 -22.58 41.50 -55.40
C THR A 107 -22.53 40.48 -56.56
N VAL A 108 -22.76 39.21 -56.20
CA VAL A 108 -23.55 38.12 -56.84
C VAL A 108 -23.22 37.69 -58.28
N VAL A 109 -22.87 36.40 -58.43
CA VAL A 109 -23.23 35.60 -59.62
C VAL A 109 -23.65 34.19 -59.21
N GLN A 110 -24.89 33.84 -59.55
CA GLN A 110 -25.43 32.48 -59.61
C GLN A 110 -25.81 32.23 -61.08
N ALA A 111 -25.43 31.09 -61.66
CA ALA A 111 -26.02 30.60 -62.92
C ALA A 111 -25.87 29.06 -63.09
N PHE A 112 -27.05 28.43 -63.23
CA PHE A 112 -27.44 27.06 -63.66
C PHE A 112 -27.22 26.85 -65.19
N PRO A 113 -27.81 25.85 -65.94
CA PRO A 113 -28.46 24.53 -65.66
C PRO A 113 -28.10 23.41 -66.68
N ARG A 114 -28.70 22.20 -66.57
CA ARG A 114 -29.50 21.60 -67.68
C ARG A 114 -30.52 20.55 -67.19
N ARG A 115 -31.71 20.59 -67.80
CA ARG A 115 -32.98 19.89 -67.55
C ARG A 115 -33.36 19.12 -68.82
N THR A 116 -34.14 18.03 -68.72
CA THR A 116 -35.33 17.66 -69.56
C THR A 116 -35.83 16.26 -69.12
N THR A 117 -37.02 16.07 -68.50
CA THR A 117 -38.41 15.93 -69.03
C THR A 117 -38.61 14.60 -69.80
N SER A 118 -39.74 13.86 -69.78
CA SER A 118 -41.18 14.18 -69.64
C SER A 118 -42.00 12.88 -69.35
N ASP A 119 -43.09 12.93 -68.55
CA ASP A 119 -44.52 12.79 -68.95
C ASP A 119 -45.06 11.33 -69.01
N SER A 120 -46.33 10.96 -68.72
CA SER A 120 -47.66 11.60 -68.62
C SER A 120 -48.66 10.63 -67.89
N SER A 121 -49.64 11.07 -67.06
CA SER A 121 -51.11 11.24 -67.36
C SER A 121 -51.91 9.94 -67.61
N SER A 122 -53.17 9.64 -67.20
CA SER A 122 -54.25 10.20 -66.34
C SER A 122 -55.47 9.20 -66.35
N LEU A 123 -56.49 9.44 -65.49
CA LEU A 123 -57.97 9.29 -65.70
C LEU A 123 -58.81 8.61 -64.56
N GLU A 124 -59.64 9.47 -63.93
CA GLU A 124 -60.98 9.42 -63.30
C GLU A 124 -61.83 8.13 -63.04
N ALA A 125 -62.55 8.09 -61.89
CA ALA A 125 -64.04 8.21 -61.79
C ALA A 125 -64.68 7.88 -60.38
N VAL A 126 -65.23 8.92 -59.70
CA VAL A 126 -66.57 9.13 -59.04
C VAL A 126 -67.21 8.10 -58.04
N PRO A 127 -68.31 8.41 -57.28
CA PRO A 127 -68.32 8.70 -55.83
C PRO A 127 -69.21 7.75 -54.97
N ILE A 128 -68.99 7.69 -53.65
CA ILE A 128 -69.98 7.12 -52.69
C ILE A 128 -70.11 8.02 -51.47
N GLU A 129 -71.32 8.53 -51.24
CA GLU A 129 -71.73 9.34 -50.09
C GLU A 129 -72.36 8.43 -49.02
N ARG A 130 -71.83 8.42 -47.77
CA ARG A 130 -72.58 7.94 -46.59
C ARG A 130 -72.04 8.42 -45.23
N ALA A 131 -72.89 9.22 -44.57
CA ALA A 131 -73.07 9.44 -43.12
C ALA A 131 -71.95 10.09 -42.28
N PRO A 132 -72.28 10.96 -41.29
CA PRO A 132 -71.32 11.76 -40.56
C PRO A 132 -70.58 10.89 -39.55
N GLU A 133 -69.31 10.63 -39.82
CA GLU A 133 -68.39 10.07 -38.85
C GLU A 133 -68.02 11.20 -37.89
N ALA A 134 -68.45 11.09 -36.63
CA ALA A 134 -68.08 12.03 -35.59
C ALA A 134 -66.55 12.07 -35.51
N GLU A 135 -65.95 13.18 -35.95
CA GLU A 135 -64.54 13.49 -35.67
C GLU A 135 -64.38 13.62 -34.16
N VAL A 136 -64.12 12.50 -33.48
CA VAL A 136 -63.43 12.52 -32.20
C VAL A 136 -62.02 12.98 -32.53
N PRO A 137 -61.55 14.15 -32.07
CA PRO A 137 -60.18 14.55 -32.30
C PRO A 137 -59.28 13.60 -31.52
N LEU A 138 -58.75 12.58 -32.19
CA LEU A 138 -57.58 11.82 -31.73
C LEU A 138 -56.32 12.68 -31.92
N THR A 139 -56.35 13.92 -31.42
CA THR A 139 -55.15 14.61 -30.99
C THR A 139 -54.76 14.02 -29.64
N ILE A 140 -54.16 12.82 -29.66
CA ILE A 140 -53.25 12.47 -28.57
C ILE A 140 -52.12 13.51 -28.68
N PRO A 141 -51.87 14.36 -27.68
CA PRO A 141 -50.74 15.25 -27.73
C PRO A 141 -49.48 14.40 -27.84
N ALA A 142 -48.80 14.48 -28.99
CA ALA A 142 -47.54 13.80 -29.28
C ALA A 142 -46.37 14.24 -28.38
N ASN A 143 -46.66 14.99 -27.31
CA ASN A 143 -45.70 15.48 -26.32
C ASN A 143 -45.84 14.80 -24.96
N GLN A 144 -46.54 13.67 -24.86
CA GLN A 144 -46.63 12.88 -23.63
C GLN A 144 -46.11 11.44 -23.74
N VAL A 145 -45.31 11.16 -24.77
CA VAL A 145 -44.54 9.91 -24.88
C VAL A 145 -43.05 10.21 -24.82
N ASP A 146 -42.58 10.88 -23.77
CA ASP A 146 -41.28 10.57 -23.16
C ASP A 146 -41.05 11.42 -21.91
N ARG A 147 -41.77 11.07 -20.84
CA ARG A 147 -41.22 11.26 -19.50
C ARG A 147 -41.52 10.02 -18.70
N ARG A 148 -41.05 8.88 -19.20
CA ARG A 148 -40.55 7.86 -18.27
C ARG A 148 -39.48 8.61 -17.49
N GLU A 149 -39.79 9.00 -16.27
CA GLU A 149 -38.76 9.30 -15.29
C GLU A 149 -37.82 8.10 -15.35
N ALA A 150 -36.70 8.27 -16.06
CA ALA A 150 -35.59 7.37 -15.93
C ALA A 150 -35.22 7.52 -14.46
N VAL A 151 -35.78 6.63 -13.62
CA VAL A 151 -35.26 6.37 -12.30
C VAL A 151 -33.84 5.92 -12.60
N GLU A 152 -32.92 6.88 -12.55
CA GLU A 152 -31.51 6.63 -12.64
C GLU A 152 -31.25 5.79 -11.39
N ILE A 153 -31.29 4.46 -11.56
CA ILE A 153 -30.87 3.53 -10.53
C ILE A 153 -29.37 3.79 -10.43
N VAL A 154 -29.01 4.76 -9.61
CA VAL A 154 -27.64 5.05 -9.21
C VAL A 154 -27.20 3.79 -8.47
N SER A 155 -26.68 2.84 -9.22
CA SER A 155 -26.06 1.64 -8.72
C SER A 155 -24.81 2.09 -7.98
N ARG A 156 -24.96 2.34 -6.67
CA ARG A 156 -23.82 2.62 -5.82
C ARG A 156 -22.92 1.37 -5.88
N PRO A 157 -21.70 1.46 -6.43
CA PRO A 157 -20.83 0.30 -6.49
C PRO A 157 -20.61 -0.21 -5.07
N PHE A 158 -20.72 -1.52 -4.88
CA PHE A 158 -20.45 -2.14 -3.59
C PHE A 158 -19.04 -1.73 -3.12
N PRO A 159 -18.89 -1.15 -1.91
CA PRO A 159 -17.63 -0.56 -1.45
C PRO A 159 -16.65 -1.63 -0.95
N TRP A 160 -16.30 -2.57 -1.83
CA TRP A 160 -15.43 -3.71 -1.50
C TRP A 160 -14.07 -3.28 -0.96
N GLN A 161 -13.55 -2.12 -1.38
CA GLN A 161 -12.30 -1.54 -0.89
C GLN A 161 -12.37 -1.23 0.61
N ALA A 162 -13.48 -0.65 1.06
CA ALA A 162 -13.71 -0.37 2.48
C ALA A 162 -13.84 -1.68 3.26
N CYS A 163 -14.58 -2.65 2.74
CA CYS A 163 -14.68 -3.99 3.34
C CYS A 163 -13.30 -4.65 3.48
N ALA A 164 -12.49 -4.65 2.41
CA ALA A 164 -11.14 -5.21 2.40
C ALA A 164 -10.23 -4.50 3.43
N LEU A 165 -10.29 -3.18 3.51
CA LEU A 165 -9.53 -2.40 4.50
C LEU A 165 -9.94 -2.77 5.94
N TYR A 166 -11.24 -2.83 6.23
CA TYR A 166 -11.72 -3.20 7.58
C TYR A 166 -11.37 -4.64 7.94
N THR A 167 -11.46 -5.58 6.99
CA THR A 167 -11.01 -6.96 7.19
C THR A 167 -9.51 -7.02 7.46
N TRP A 168 -8.71 -6.25 6.71
CA TRP A 168 -7.26 -6.20 6.90
C TRP A 168 -6.88 -5.65 8.28
N ILE A 169 -7.48 -4.51 8.68
CA ILE A 169 -7.27 -3.90 10.01
C ILE A 169 -7.72 -4.87 11.11
N GLY A 170 -8.89 -5.49 10.96
CA GLY A 170 -9.42 -6.43 11.93
C GLY A 170 -8.51 -7.63 12.15
N GLY A 171 -7.97 -8.22 11.07
CA GLY A 171 -7.03 -9.34 11.16
C GLY A 171 -5.69 -8.95 11.79
N ALA A 172 -5.13 -7.79 11.39
CA ALA A 172 -3.90 -7.28 11.99
C ALA A 172 -4.08 -7.00 13.50
N LEU A 173 -5.21 -6.39 13.88
CA LEU A 173 -5.54 -6.13 15.28
C LEU A 173 -5.73 -7.43 16.08
N ALA A 174 -6.38 -8.44 15.49
CA ALA A 174 -6.54 -9.74 16.13
C ALA A 174 -5.19 -10.44 16.38
N MET A 175 -4.26 -10.38 15.42
CA MET A 175 -2.90 -10.91 15.58
C MET A 175 -2.12 -10.18 16.67
N LEU A 176 -2.16 -8.84 16.67
CA LEU A 176 -1.53 -8.03 17.71
C LEU A 176 -2.15 -8.29 19.09
N LEU A 177 -3.48 -8.46 19.16
CA LEU A 177 -4.17 -8.78 20.40
C LEU A 177 -3.74 -10.16 20.91
N ARG A 178 -3.65 -11.18 20.04
CA ARG A 178 -3.16 -12.52 20.40
C ARG A 178 -1.75 -12.44 21.01
N THR A 179 -0.86 -11.71 20.36
CA THR A 179 0.50 -11.46 20.86
C THR A 179 0.49 -10.72 22.20
N ALA A 180 -0.30 -9.66 22.33
CA ALA A 180 -0.43 -8.89 23.57
C ALA A 180 -0.99 -9.75 24.73
N LEU A 181 -1.95 -10.64 24.46
CA LEU A 181 -2.46 -11.60 25.44
C LEU A 181 -1.37 -12.59 25.88
N GLY A 182 -0.51 -13.05 24.96
CA GLY A 182 0.68 -13.85 25.26
C GLY A 182 1.65 -13.12 26.20
N PHE A 183 1.99 -11.86 25.88
CA PHE A 183 2.82 -11.04 26.76
C PHE A 183 2.17 -10.81 28.14
N ARG A 184 0.85 -10.60 28.19
CA ARG A 184 0.11 -10.47 29.46
C ARG A 184 0.11 -11.77 30.27
N GLN A 185 0.03 -12.93 29.62
CA GLN A 185 0.15 -14.22 30.30
C GLN A 185 1.56 -14.40 30.87
N LEU A 186 2.59 -14.07 30.10
CA LEU A 186 3.97 -14.14 30.55
C LEU A 186 4.25 -13.18 31.70
N ALA A 187 3.74 -11.95 31.63
CA ALA A 187 3.81 -10.98 32.72
C ALA A 187 3.10 -11.49 33.99
N ARG A 188 1.98 -12.20 33.86
CA ARG A 188 1.32 -12.86 35.01
C ARG A 188 2.20 -13.95 35.62
N ILE A 189 2.87 -14.77 34.81
CA ILE A 189 3.81 -15.79 35.31
C ILE A 189 4.97 -15.13 36.06
N VAL A 190 5.53 -14.04 35.52
CA VAL A 190 6.57 -13.26 36.21
C VAL A 190 6.06 -12.70 37.54
N ALA A 191 4.86 -12.13 37.58
CA ALA A 191 4.28 -11.60 38.80
C ALA A 191 4.03 -12.67 39.88
N GLN A 192 3.77 -13.92 39.48
CA GLN A 192 3.58 -15.07 40.38
C GLN A 192 4.89 -15.77 40.77
N SER A 193 6.01 -15.39 40.14
CA SER A 193 7.33 -15.98 40.40
C SER A 193 8.01 -15.40 41.64
N LYS A 194 8.84 -16.21 42.29
CA LYS A 194 9.59 -15.85 43.50
C LYS A 194 10.99 -15.39 43.12
N SER A 195 11.63 -14.53 43.91
CA SER A 195 13.04 -14.20 43.67
C SER A 195 13.92 -15.45 43.83
N ALA A 196 14.86 -15.65 42.91
CA ALA A 196 15.78 -16.78 42.98
C ALA A 196 16.75 -16.64 44.20
N PRO A 197 17.33 -17.76 44.67
CA PRO A 197 18.33 -17.74 45.75
C PRO A 197 19.49 -16.77 45.48
N ALA A 198 20.09 -16.23 46.55
CA ALA A 198 21.18 -15.25 46.43
C ALA A 198 22.41 -15.81 45.69
N SER A 199 22.70 -17.10 45.84
CA SER A 199 23.77 -17.81 45.12
C SER A 199 23.59 -17.73 43.60
N VAL A 200 22.40 -18.06 43.10
CA VAL A 200 22.06 -18.02 41.67
C VAL A 200 22.06 -16.58 41.13
N ARG A 201 21.54 -15.63 41.90
CA ARG A 201 21.56 -14.21 41.52
C ARG A 201 22.97 -13.65 41.41
N ALA A 202 23.89 -14.05 42.29
CA ALA A 202 25.29 -13.66 42.23
C ALA A 202 25.96 -14.17 40.94
N VAL A 203 25.73 -15.44 40.59
CA VAL A 203 26.20 -16.02 39.32
C VAL A 203 25.64 -15.26 38.11
N ALA A 204 24.36 -14.88 38.12
CA ALA A 204 23.77 -14.06 37.07
C ALA A 204 24.45 -12.71 36.91
N SER A 205 24.71 -12.02 38.03
CA SER A 205 25.36 -10.72 38.02
C SER A 205 26.81 -10.79 37.52
N GLU A 206 27.52 -11.88 37.85
CA GLU A 206 28.88 -12.13 37.36
C GLU A 206 28.90 -12.25 35.82
N PHE A 207 28.04 -13.12 35.26
CA PHE A 207 27.94 -13.27 33.81
C PHE A 207 27.43 -12.01 33.11
N ALA A 208 26.51 -11.27 33.74
CA ALA A 208 26.04 -9.99 33.23
C ALA A 208 27.19 -8.97 33.11
N GLY A 209 28.07 -8.91 34.13
CA GLY A 209 29.26 -8.08 34.11
C GLY A 209 30.24 -8.48 33.00
N ILE A 210 30.50 -9.78 32.83
CA ILE A 210 31.39 -10.31 31.78
C ILE A 210 30.86 -9.99 30.39
N GLN A 211 29.54 -10.06 30.19
CA GLN A 211 28.89 -9.77 28.90
C GLN A 211 28.62 -8.28 28.65
N GLY A 212 29.04 -7.38 29.55
CA GLY A 212 28.86 -5.94 29.41
C GLY A 212 27.40 -5.47 29.55
N ILE A 213 26.56 -6.24 30.25
CA ILE A 213 25.17 -5.88 30.48
C ILE A 213 25.10 -4.88 31.65
N HIS A 214 24.84 -3.61 31.32
CA HIS A 214 24.76 -2.53 32.32
C HIS A 214 23.39 -2.36 32.98
N ARG A 215 22.36 -3.06 32.49
CA ARG A 215 21.00 -3.04 33.05
C ARG A 215 20.86 -4.05 34.18
N VAL A 216 20.01 -3.73 35.16
CA VAL A 216 19.66 -4.65 36.25
C VAL A 216 18.85 -5.82 35.66
N ILE A 217 19.34 -7.04 35.86
CA ILE A 217 18.64 -8.28 35.49
C ILE A 217 18.00 -8.85 36.75
N ASP A 218 16.67 -9.01 36.75
CA ASP A 218 15.97 -9.71 37.83
C ASP A 218 15.96 -11.21 37.52
N VAL A 219 16.28 -12.04 38.50
CA VAL A 219 16.30 -13.50 38.33
C VAL A 219 15.30 -14.10 39.29
N ARG A 220 14.32 -14.80 38.72
CA ARG A 220 13.17 -15.31 39.46
C ARG A 220 12.95 -16.78 39.17
N GLU A 221 12.44 -17.48 40.15
CA GLU A 221 12.10 -18.88 40.12
C GLU A 221 10.60 -19.05 39.86
N SER A 222 10.23 -19.90 38.89
CA SER A 222 8.84 -20.19 38.56
C SER A 222 8.63 -21.66 38.25
N ALA A 223 7.72 -22.31 38.98
CA ALA A 223 7.29 -23.69 38.69
C ALA A 223 6.47 -23.82 37.40
N ALA A 224 6.03 -22.70 36.80
CA ALA A 224 5.27 -22.71 35.55
C ALA A 224 6.15 -22.87 34.30
N THR A 225 7.48 -22.71 34.44
CA THR A 225 8.44 -22.81 33.32
C THR A 225 9.23 -24.11 33.42
N VAL A 226 9.23 -24.90 32.34
CA VAL A 226 9.98 -26.17 32.24
C VAL A 226 11.44 -25.92 31.83
N ALA A 227 11.68 -24.84 31.08
CA ALA A 227 12.99 -24.39 30.65
C ALA A 227 13.19 -22.94 31.10
N PRO A 228 14.44 -22.50 31.29
CA PRO A 228 14.69 -21.11 31.59
C PRO A 228 14.26 -20.23 30.43
N CYS A 229 13.77 -19.05 30.75
CA CYS A 229 13.33 -18.11 29.73
C CYS A 229 13.57 -16.68 30.14
N THR A 230 13.92 -15.87 29.14
CA THR A 230 14.17 -14.46 29.35
C THR A 230 12.99 -13.61 28.87
N VAL A 231 12.52 -12.71 29.73
CA VAL A 231 11.30 -11.92 29.53
C VAL A 231 11.59 -10.45 29.77
N GLY A 232 10.94 -9.56 29.01
CA GLY A 232 10.98 -8.12 29.25
C GLY A 232 12.07 -7.40 28.46
N ILE A 233 11.68 -6.32 27.78
CA ILE A 233 12.56 -5.53 26.90
C ILE A 233 13.38 -4.53 27.73
N PHE A 234 12.70 -3.74 28.55
CA PHE A 234 13.31 -2.66 29.34
C PHE A 234 13.85 -3.15 30.69
N CYS A 235 13.11 -4.02 31.37
CA CYS A 235 13.50 -4.66 32.62
C CYS A 235 13.58 -6.17 32.38
N PRO A 236 14.74 -6.70 31.98
CA PRO A 236 14.87 -8.12 31.69
C PRO A 236 14.74 -8.95 32.97
N VAL A 237 13.90 -9.97 32.91
CA VAL A 237 13.66 -10.96 33.95
C VAL A 237 14.02 -12.33 33.39
N VAL A 238 14.94 -13.03 34.05
CA VAL A 238 15.27 -14.42 33.74
C VAL A 238 14.46 -15.31 34.67
N LEU A 239 13.54 -16.09 34.10
CA LEU A 239 12.78 -17.11 34.82
C LEU A 239 13.55 -18.43 34.78
N LEU A 240 13.72 -19.05 35.95
CA LEU A 240 14.36 -20.35 36.10
C LEU A 240 13.36 -21.38 36.67
N PRO A 241 13.41 -22.64 36.22
CA PRO A 241 12.69 -23.72 36.89
C PRO A 241 13.27 -23.94 38.30
N PRO A 242 12.44 -24.36 39.28
CA PRO A 242 12.88 -24.61 40.66
C PRO A 242 14.05 -25.58 40.78
N VAL A 243 14.10 -26.56 39.89
CA VAL A 243 15.13 -27.61 39.81
C VAL A 243 16.52 -26.98 39.72
N MET A 244 16.69 -25.98 38.82
CA MET A 244 17.96 -25.30 38.60
C MET A 244 18.34 -24.29 39.70
N CYS A 245 17.46 -24.07 40.68
CA CYS A 245 17.71 -23.19 41.81
C CYS A 245 18.18 -23.95 43.07
N ARG A 246 18.30 -25.29 43.00
CA ARG A 246 18.79 -26.11 44.11
C ARG A 246 20.32 -26.05 44.18
N ASP A 247 20.86 -26.00 45.40
CA ASP A 247 22.29 -25.76 45.63
C ASP A 247 23.20 -26.88 45.07
N ASP A 248 22.68 -28.11 44.96
CA ASP A 248 23.35 -29.27 44.38
C ASP A 248 23.47 -29.20 42.84
N GLU A 249 22.52 -28.54 42.17
CA GLU A 249 22.46 -28.42 40.70
C GLU A 249 22.87 -27.02 40.19
N CYS A 250 23.26 -26.12 41.09
CA CYS A 250 23.62 -24.73 40.75
C CYS A 250 24.83 -24.64 39.78
N GLN A 251 25.68 -25.67 39.70
CA GLN A 251 26.78 -25.72 38.72
C GLN A 251 26.28 -25.92 37.29
N ASP A 252 25.19 -26.68 37.10
CA ASP A 252 24.55 -26.92 35.80
C ASP A 252 23.68 -25.73 35.35
N ALA A 253 23.30 -24.87 36.29
CA ALA A 253 22.60 -23.62 35.98
C ALA A 253 23.50 -22.59 35.26
N ARG A 254 24.83 -22.59 35.50
CA ARG A 254 25.78 -21.64 34.91
C ARG A 254 25.77 -21.58 33.37
N PRO A 255 25.99 -22.70 32.63
CA PRO A 255 26.02 -22.67 31.17
C PRO A 255 24.68 -22.22 30.59
N THR A 256 23.58 -22.63 31.22
CA THR A 256 22.24 -22.26 30.76
C THR A 256 21.95 -20.78 30.99
N LEU A 257 22.34 -20.24 32.13
CA LEU A 257 22.22 -18.81 32.43
C LEU A 257 23.07 -17.97 31.47
N ALA A 258 24.29 -18.40 31.17
CA ALA A 258 25.15 -17.72 30.19
C ALA A 258 24.52 -17.71 28.79
N HIS A 259 23.83 -18.79 28.40
CA HIS A 259 23.07 -18.86 27.16
C HIS A 259 21.89 -17.89 27.15
N GLU A 260 21.09 -17.86 28.22
CA GLU A 260 19.96 -16.92 28.35
C GLU A 260 20.40 -15.45 28.35
N LEU A 261 21.50 -15.13 29.04
CA LEU A 261 22.08 -13.78 29.00
C LEU A 261 22.58 -13.41 27.60
N SER A 262 23.07 -14.38 26.81
CA SER A 262 23.48 -14.11 25.44
C SER A 262 22.30 -13.66 24.55
N HIS A 263 21.08 -14.17 24.81
CA HIS A 263 19.86 -13.71 24.15
C HIS A 263 19.50 -12.26 24.54
N LEU A 264 19.80 -11.85 25.78
CA LEU A 264 19.66 -10.45 26.21
C LEU A 264 20.60 -9.52 25.45
N VAL A 265 21.88 -9.88 25.35
CA VAL A 265 22.86 -9.11 24.57
C VAL A 265 22.46 -9.07 23.10
N GLY A 266 21.95 -10.18 22.58
CA GLY A 266 21.45 -10.30 21.22
C GLY A 266 20.22 -9.44 20.91
N HIS A 267 19.52 -8.92 21.93
CA HIS A 267 18.23 -8.23 21.81
C HIS A 267 17.17 -9.08 21.11
N ASP A 268 17.20 -10.40 21.28
CA ASP A 268 16.35 -11.32 20.52
C ASP A 268 14.86 -11.06 20.76
N LEU A 269 14.48 -10.66 21.98
CA LEU A 269 13.10 -10.31 22.29
C LEU A 269 12.58 -9.11 21.48
N ILE A 270 13.43 -8.10 21.22
CA ILE A 270 13.06 -6.93 20.40
C ILE A 270 12.81 -7.38 18.96
N TRP A 271 13.71 -8.20 18.41
CA TRP A 271 13.58 -8.72 17.06
C TRP A 271 12.36 -9.60 16.89
N ASN A 272 12.03 -10.43 17.89
CA ASN A 272 10.81 -11.22 17.90
C ASN A 272 9.57 -10.32 17.84
N VAL A 273 9.50 -9.26 18.65
CA VAL A 273 8.38 -8.31 18.62
C VAL A 273 8.28 -7.59 17.26
N ILE A 274 9.41 -7.17 16.68
CA ILE A 274 9.43 -6.54 15.36
C ILE A 274 8.89 -7.50 14.29
N LEU A 275 9.35 -8.74 14.28
CA LEU A 275 8.90 -9.77 13.34
C LEU A 275 7.41 -10.07 13.53
N GLU A 276 6.93 -10.19 14.77
CA GLU A 276 5.50 -10.39 15.04
C GLU A 276 4.64 -9.23 14.54
N ILE A 277 5.10 -7.97 14.68
CA ILE A 277 4.40 -6.81 14.14
C ILE A 277 4.38 -6.86 12.61
N ILE A 278 5.51 -7.18 11.96
CA ILE A 278 5.59 -7.30 10.50
C ILE A 278 4.66 -8.40 10.01
N THR A 279 4.68 -9.59 10.63
CA THR A 279 3.79 -10.70 10.29
C THR A 279 2.33 -10.33 10.54
N ALA A 280 2.01 -9.57 11.60
CA ALA A 280 0.65 -9.10 11.86
C ALA A 280 0.16 -8.12 10.78
N VAL A 281 1.02 -7.24 10.25
CA VAL A 281 0.68 -6.32 9.15
C VAL A 281 0.50 -7.11 7.83
N TRP A 282 1.33 -8.12 7.62
CA TRP A 282 1.36 -8.93 6.40
C TRP A 282 0.68 -10.30 6.54
N TRP A 283 -0.27 -10.42 7.46
CA TRP A 283 -0.86 -11.71 7.85
C TRP A 283 -1.57 -12.45 6.70
N LEU A 284 -2.05 -11.72 5.69
CA LEU A 284 -2.64 -12.31 4.47
C LEU A 284 -1.59 -12.78 3.46
N HIS A 285 -0.33 -12.39 3.60
CA HIS A 285 0.73 -12.72 2.67
C HIS A 285 1.27 -14.12 2.95
N PRO A 286 1.20 -15.07 1.99
CA PRO A 286 1.52 -16.47 2.24
C PRO A 286 2.98 -16.71 2.66
N LEU A 287 3.91 -15.86 2.21
CA LEU A 287 5.34 -15.99 2.56
C LEU A 287 5.73 -15.31 3.88
N ALA A 288 4.78 -14.70 4.61
CA ALA A 288 5.04 -14.03 5.87
C ALA A 288 4.94 -14.96 7.10
N TRP A 289 4.56 -16.22 6.88
CA TRP A 289 4.38 -17.27 7.89
C TRP A 289 5.57 -18.24 7.93
#